data_AF-A0A7C0XQZ3-F1
#
_entry.id   AF-A0A7C0XQZ3-F1
#
_cell.length_a   1.000
_cell.length_b   1.000
_cell.length_c   1.000
_cell.angle_alpha   90.00
_cell.angle_beta   90.00
_cell.angle_gamma   90.00
#
_symmetry.space_group_name_H-M   'P 1'
#
loop_
_entity.id
_entity.type
_entity.pdbx_description
1 polymer ?
#
loop_
_entity_poly.entity_id
_entity_poly.type
_entity_poly.pdbx_seq_one_letter_code
_entity_poly.pdbx_strand_id
1 'polypeptide(L)'
;NMLDDLVGAVTNLSLNALLIPVFGIVGAAVATAISLAALTLLKSVQIYRIHKIHPFATNYLKPVVIYCVLVSVVYAVVNIFWSDRVTFGILIVLSFLFLVMYGLSILITKSFEREDEIILEEVERILGVDASRIKSMLRRFL
;
A
#
# COMPACT_ATOMS: atom_id res chain seq x y z
N ASN A 1 10.26 19.15 -1.03
CA ASN A 1 10.66 20.57 -0.93
C ASN A 1 9.54 21.46 -1.47
N MET A 2 9.49 22.74 -1.09
CA MET A 2 8.43 23.67 -1.51
C MET A 2 8.22 23.73 -3.04
N LEU A 3 9.29 23.55 -3.82
CA LEU A 3 9.22 23.46 -5.28
C LEU A 3 8.41 22.25 -5.75
N ASP A 4 8.60 21.08 -5.14
CA ASP A 4 7.88 19.86 -5.52
C ASP A 4 6.39 20.02 -5.23
N ASP A 5 6.07 20.59 -4.07
CA ASP A 5 4.68 20.83 -3.66
C ASP A 5 4.01 21.86 -4.58
N LEU A 6 4.75 22.87 -5.06
CA LEU A 6 4.28 23.82 -6.09
C LEU A 6 4.02 23.12 -7.43
N VAL A 7 4.94 22.26 -7.89
CA VAL A 7 4.78 21.47 -9.13
C VAL A 7 3.56 20.56 -9.01
N GLY A 8 3.39 19.91 -7.86
CA GLY A 8 2.22 19.09 -7.56
C GLY A 8 0.91 19.89 -7.60
N ALA A 9 0.88 21.08 -6.99
CA ALA A 9 -0.28 21.97 -6.99
C ALA A 9 -0.64 22.47 -8.40
N VAL A 10 0.35 22.90 -9.19
CA VAL A 10 0.14 23.33 -10.58
C VAL A 10 -0.37 22.19 -11.45
N THR A 11 0.21 20.99 -11.27
CA THR A 11 -0.23 19.78 -11.97
C THR A 11 -1.68 19.45 -11.61
N ASN A 12 -2.03 19.53 -10.32
CA ASN A 12 -3.38 19.27 -9.84
C ASN A 12 -4.39 20.27 -10.41
N LEU A 13 -4.09 21.56 -10.37
CA LEU A 13 -4.97 22.59 -10.91
C LEU A 13 -5.17 22.42 -12.42
N SER A 14 -4.09 22.15 -13.16
CA SER A 14 -4.12 21.96 -14.61
C SER A 14 -4.95 20.72 -14.99
N LEU A 15 -4.73 19.60 -14.31
CA LEU A 15 -5.47 18.36 -14.55
C LEU A 15 -6.95 18.50 -14.17
N ASN A 16 -7.27 19.18 -13.07
CA ASN A 16 -8.66 19.44 -12.70
C ASN A 16 -9.37 20.29 -13.75
N ALA A 17 -8.73 21.34 -14.26
CA ALA A 17 -9.28 22.19 -15.32
C ALA A 17 -9.55 21.42 -16.62
N LEU A 18 -8.74 20.41 -16.94
CA LEU A 18 -8.89 19.59 -18.15
C LEU A 18 -9.88 18.43 -17.97
N LEU A 19 -9.84 17.74 -16.83
CA LEU A 19 -10.56 16.48 -16.62
C LEU A 19 -11.96 16.68 -16.04
N ILE A 20 -12.21 17.71 -15.21
CA ILE A 20 -13.55 17.94 -14.63
C ILE A 20 -14.60 18.22 -15.71
N PRO A 21 -14.34 19.06 -16.74
CA PRO A 21 -15.35 19.31 -17.77
C PRO A 21 -15.78 18.06 -18.55
N VAL A 22 -14.86 17.09 -18.71
CA VAL A 22 -15.10 15.87 -19.49
C VAL A 22 -15.62 14.73 -18.62
N PHE A 23 -15.12 14.59 -17.39
CA PHE A 23 -15.35 13.43 -16.52
C PHE A 23 -16.02 13.77 -15.18
N GLY A 24 -16.40 15.03 -14.95
CA GLY A 24 -17.06 15.48 -13.72
C GLY A 24 -16.26 15.14 -12.46
N ILE A 25 -16.94 14.58 -11.46
CA ILE A 25 -16.33 14.18 -10.18
C ILE A 25 -15.26 13.09 -10.33
N VAL A 26 -15.41 12.19 -11.32
CA VAL A 26 -14.40 11.18 -11.63
C VAL A 26 -13.13 11.86 -12.15
N GLY A 27 -13.29 12.92 -12.96
CA GLY A 27 -12.19 13.75 -13.43
C GLY A 27 -11.38 14.39 -12.30
N ALA A 28 -12.06 14.91 -11.28
CA ALA A 28 -11.40 15.45 -10.08
C ALA A 28 -10.61 14.39 -9.30
N ALA A 29 -11.19 13.19 -9.14
CA ALA A 29 -10.52 12.07 -8.47
C ALA A 29 -9.27 11.62 -9.23
N VAL A 30 -9.36 11.49 -10.55
CA VAL A 30 -8.23 11.11 -11.42
C VAL A 30 -7.15 12.19 -11.41
N ALA A 31 -7.52 13.47 -11.53
CA ALA A 31 -6.58 14.59 -11.44
C ALA A 31 -5.79 14.57 -10.12
N THR A 32 -6.48 14.30 -9.01
CA THR A 32 -5.87 14.21 -7.68
C THR A 32 -4.92 13.01 -7.58
N ALA A 33 -5.37 11.83 -8.01
CA ALA A 33 -4.54 10.63 -8.02
C ALA A 33 -3.25 10.81 -8.83
N ILE A 34 -3.34 11.36 -10.05
CA ILE A 34 -2.18 11.60 -10.92
C ILE A 34 -1.24 12.62 -10.29
N SER A 35 -1.77 13.70 -9.70
CA SER A 35 -0.93 14.75 -9.10
C SER A 35 -0.17 14.25 -7.88
N LEU A 36 -0.83 13.47 -7.01
CA LEU A 36 -0.20 12.85 -5.85
C LEU A 36 0.84 11.81 -6.26
N ALA A 37 0.55 11.02 -7.30
CA ALA A 37 1.50 10.05 -7.84
C ALA A 37 2.74 10.77 -8.40
N ALA A 38 2.55 11.83 -9.21
CA ALA A 38 3.64 12.64 -9.76
C ALA A 38 4.49 13.28 -8.65
N LEU A 39 3.86 13.84 -7.63
CA LEU A 39 4.55 14.44 -6.49
C LEU A 39 5.38 13.41 -5.72
N THR A 40 4.80 12.25 -5.44
CA THR A 40 5.48 11.17 -4.71
C THR A 40 6.66 10.64 -5.53
N LEU A 41 6.47 10.43 -6.84
CA LEU A 41 7.53 10.00 -7.74
C LEU A 41 8.69 11.01 -7.80
N LEU A 42 8.38 12.31 -7.87
CA LEU A 42 9.40 13.35 -7.91
C LEU A 42 10.23 13.39 -6.62
N LYS A 43 9.56 13.30 -5.46
CA LYS A 43 10.22 13.18 -4.14
C LYS A 43 11.09 11.92 -4.06
N SER A 44 10.56 10.78 -4.50
CA SER A 44 11.29 9.50 -4.55
C SER A 44 12.54 9.59 -5.43
N VAL A 45 12.45 10.20 -6.61
CA VAL A 45 13.60 10.40 -7.52
C VAL A 45 14.65 11.32 -6.89
N GLN A 46 14.23 12.39 -6.22
CA GLN A 46 15.16 13.29 -5.55
C GLN A 46 15.91 12.60 -4.41
N ILE A 47 15.22 11.83 -3.56
CA ILE A 47 15.84 11.03 -2.49
C ILE A 47 16.85 10.05 -3.09
N TYR A 48 16.49 9.36 -4.17
CA TYR A 48 17.40 8.44 -4.84
C TYR A 48 18.62 9.15 -5.41
N ARG A 49 18.47 10.35 -5.99
CA ARG A 49 19.60 11.09 -6.55
C ARG A 49 20.60 11.55 -5.48
N ILE A 50 20.10 12.04 -4.36
CA ILE A 50 20.92 12.61 -3.29
C ILE A 50 21.53 11.53 -2.40
N HIS A 51 20.69 10.60 -1.93
CA HIS A 51 21.08 9.61 -0.91
C HIS A 51 21.34 8.22 -1.49
N LYS A 52 21.05 7.98 -2.79
CA LYS A 52 21.11 6.64 -3.42
C LYS A 52 20.26 5.59 -2.72
N ILE A 53 19.33 6.02 -1.87
CA ILE A 53 18.34 5.17 -1.21
C ILE A 53 17.27 4.83 -2.25
N HIS A 54 17.13 3.54 -2.57
CA HIS A 54 16.12 3.08 -3.51
C HIS A 54 14.74 3.08 -2.81
N PRO A 55 13.75 3.86 -3.28
CA PRO A 55 12.45 3.96 -2.63
C PRO A 55 11.63 2.67 -2.73
N PHE A 56 11.98 1.81 -3.69
CA PHE A 56 11.38 0.50 -3.87
C PHE A 56 12.40 -0.59 -3.55
N ALA A 57 12.67 -0.83 -2.26
CA ALA A 57 13.47 -2.01 -1.90
C ALA A 57 12.74 -3.27 -2.36
N THR A 58 13.48 -4.24 -2.87
CA THR A 58 12.91 -5.49 -3.40
C THR A 58 12.05 -6.21 -2.36
N ASN A 59 12.39 -6.06 -1.08
CA ASN A 59 11.61 -6.61 0.01
C ASN A 59 10.20 -6.02 0.06
N TYR A 60 9.99 -4.72 -0.15
CA TYR A 60 8.65 -4.12 -0.22
C TYR A 60 7.84 -4.52 -1.47
N LEU A 61 8.51 -4.71 -2.62
CA LEU A 61 7.80 -5.04 -3.87
C LEU A 61 7.32 -6.49 -3.91
N LYS A 62 8.08 -7.44 -3.34
CA LYS A 62 7.71 -8.86 -3.30
C LYS A 62 6.29 -9.10 -2.72
N PRO A 63 5.94 -8.64 -1.50
CA PRO A 63 4.63 -8.89 -0.90
C PRO A 63 3.54 -8.19 -1.68
N VAL A 64 3.79 -7.01 -2.25
CA VAL A 64 2.80 -6.29 -3.09
C VAL A 64 2.42 -7.13 -4.31
N VAL A 65 3.40 -7.72 -5.00
CA VAL A 65 3.12 -8.57 -6.17
C VAL A 65 2.31 -9.80 -5.77
N ILE A 66 2.72 -10.51 -4.69
CA ILE A 66 1.98 -11.68 -4.22
C ILE A 66 0.56 -11.29 -3.79
N TYR A 67 0.42 -10.19 -3.06
CA TYR A 67 -0.87 -9.68 -2.61
C TYR A 67 -1.78 -9.34 -3.78
N CYS A 68 -1.29 -8.65 -4.82
CA CYS A 68 -2.06 -8.36 -6.02
C CYS A 68 -2.55 -9.63 -6.73
N VAL A 69 -1.71 -10.68 -6.79
CA VAL A 69 -2.12 -11.98 -7.34
C VAL A 69 -3.23 -12.61 -6.50
N LEU A 70 -3.06 -12.68 -5.18
CA LEU A 70 -4.06 -13.24 -4.27
C LEU A 70 -5.40 -12.51 -4.36
N VAL A 71 -5.38 -11.17 -4.35
CA VAL A 71 -6.58 -10.34 -4.48
C VAL A 71 -7.26 -10.56 -5.83
N SER A 72 -6.50 -10.65 -6.92
CA SER A 72 -7.05 -10.90 -8.26
C SER A 72 -7.74 -12.25 -8.35
N VAL A 73 -7.17 -13.28 -7.72
CA VAL A 73 -7.78 -14.62 -7.64
C VAL A 73 -9.09 -14.56 -6.85
N VAL A 74 -9.10 -13.93 -5.68
CA VAL A 74 -10.32 -13.77 -4.88
C VAL A 74 -11.40 -12.99 -5.64
N TYR A 75 -11.01 -11.90 -6.31
CA TYR A 75 -11.92 -11.12 -7.14
C TYR A 75 -12.55 -11.98 -8.26
N ALA A 76 -11.74 -12.76 -8.98
CA ALA A 76 -12.24 -13.65 -10.02
C ALA A 76 -13.22 -14.70 -9.46
N VAL A 77 -12.90 -15.31 -8.32
CA VAL A 77 -13.78 -16.31 -7.66
C VAL A 77 -15.10 -15.66 -7.24
N VAL A 78 -15.06 -14.51 -6.58
CA VAL A 78 -16.27 -13.79 -6.14
C VAL A 78 -17.14 -13.42 -7.34
N ASN A 79 -16.52 -12.95 -8.43
CA ASN A 79 -17.24 -12.59 -9.64
C ASN A 79 -17.91 -13.80 -10.32
N ILE A 80 -17.24 -14.96 -10.34
CA ILE A 80 -17.79 -16.18 -10.96
C ILE A 80 -18.98 -16.74 -10.17
N PHE A 81 -18.88 -16.78 -8.84
CA PHE A 81 -19.83 -17.52 -8.00
C PHE A 81 -20.86 -16.64 -7.29
N TRP A 82 -20.58 -15.34 -7.09
CA TRP A 82 -21.37 -14.43 -6.25
C TRP A 82 -21.72 -13.10 -6.91
N SER A 83 -21.61 -12.97 -8.24
CA SER A 83 -21.80 -11.70 -8.99
C SER A 83 -23.04 -10.89 -8.56
N ASP A 84 -24.16 -11.55 -8.23
CA ASP A 84 -25.44 -10.90 -7.89
C ASP A 84 -25.83 -10.99 -6.40
N ARG A 85 -24.99 -11.57 -5.53
CA ARG A 85 -25.35 -11.90 -4.13
C ARG A 85 -24.36 -11.38 -3.08
N VAL A 86 -23.62 -10.32 -3.38
CA VAL A 86 -22.72 -9.69 -2.42
C VAL A 86 -23.52 -8.83 -1.43
N THR A 87 -23.82 -9.40 -0.26
CA THR A 87 -24.44 -8.68 0.86
C THR A 87 -23.37 -7.93 1.68
N PHE A 88 -23.77 -6.90 2.44
CA PHE A 88 -22.87 -6.17 3.37
C PHE A 88 -22.08 -7.08 4.32
N GLY A 89 -22.69 -8.17 4.82
CA GLY A 89 -21.99 -9.14 5.66
C GLY A 89 -20.81 -9.82 4.95
N ILE A 90 -20.94 -10.10 3.65
CA ILE A 90 -19.86 -10.70 2.84
C ILE A 90 -18.73 -9.68 2.65
N LEU A 91 -19.03 -8.38 2.50
CA LEU A 91 -18.02 -7.34 2.40
C LEU A 91 -17.15 -7.24 3.66
N ILE A 92 -17.76 -7.38 4.85
CA ILE A 92 -17.02 -7.41 6.12
C ILE A 92 -16.06 -8.61 6.13
N VAL A 93 -16.57 -9.80 5.77
CA VAL A 93 -15.75 -11.02 5.71
C VAL A 93 -14.60 -10.87 4.70
N LEU A 94 -14.86 -10.32 3.51
CA LEU A 94 -13.83 -10.05 2.51
C LEU A 94 -12.78 -9.04 2.99
N SER A 95 -13.18 -8.04 3.77
CA SER A 95 -12.26 -7.06 4.37
C SER A 95 -11.28 -7.74 5.33
N PHE A 96 -11.77 -8.62 6.21
CA PHE A 96 -10.91 -9.41 7.08
C PHE A 96 -10.03 -10.38 6.28
N LEU A 97 -10.58 -11.02 5.23
CA LEU A 97 -9.81 -11.89 4.35
C LEU A 97 -8.64 -11.14 3.69
N PHE A 98 -8.87 -9.91 3.21
CA PHE A 98 -7.81 -9.08 2.62
C PHE A 98 -6.70 -8.75 3.63
N LEU A 99 -7.04 -8.44 4.88
CA LEU A 99 -6.05 -8.24 5.95
C LEU A 99 -5.21 -9.49 6.20
N VAL A 100 -5.84 -10.67 6.24
CA VAL A 100 -5.14 -11.95 6.42
C VAL A 100 -4.23 -12.25 5.23
N MET A 101 -4.72 -12.05 3.99
CA MET A 101 -3.92 -12.25 2.78
C MET A 101 -2.74 -11.30 2.69
N TYR A 102 -2.89 -10.05 3.14
CA TYR A 102 -1.78 -9.11 3.23
C TYR A 102 -0.71 -9.61 4.21
N GLY A 103 -1.10 -10.02 5.42
CA GLY A 103 -0.16 -10.60 6.39
C GLY A 103 0.53 -11.86 5.84
N LEU A 104 -0.21 -12.75 5.19
CA LEU A 104 0.35 -13.93 4.53
C LEU A 104 1.35 -13.56 3.42
N SER A 105 1.07 -12.52 2.62
CA SER A 105 1.97 -12.08 1.55
C SER A 105 3.33 -11.66 2.10
N ILE A 106 3.37 -10.96 3.23
CA ILE A 106 4.61 -10.54 3.91
C ILE A 106 5.37 -11.77 4.43
N LEU A 107 4.66 -12.69 5.09
CA LEU A 107 5.27 -13.91 5.64
C LEU A 107 5.87 -14.81 4.55
N ILE A 108 5.12 -15.05 3.45
CA ILE A 108 5.56 -15.89 2.34
C ILE A 108 6.79 -15.28 1.64
N THR A 109 6.82 -13.95 1.50
CA THR A 109 7.91 -13.26 0.80
C THR A 109 9.14 -13.00 1.65
N LYS A 110 9.09 -13.32 2.95
CA LYS A 110 10.16 -13.02 3.91
C LYS A 110 10.58 -11.55 3.81
N SER A 111 9.58 -10.67 3.76
CA SER A 111 9.77 -9.23 3.61
C SER A 111 10.02 -8.51 4.93
N PHE A 112 10.04 -9.24 6.05
CA PHE A 112 10.28 -8.64 7.35
C PHE A 112 11.74 -8.19 7.44
N GLU A 113 11.98 -6.96 7.88
CA GLU A 113 13.33 -6.40 8.02
C GLU A 113 13.73 -6.27 9.50
N ARG A 114 15.01 -5.98 9.77
CA ARG A 114 15.49 -5.82 11.15
C ARG A 114 14.90 -4.58 11.82
N GLU A 115 14.65 -3.56 11.02
CA GLU A 115 14.01 -2.32 11.39
C GLU A 115 12.59 -2.58 11.93
N ASP A 116 11.85 -3.52 11.33
CA ASP A 116 10.52 -3.92 11.78
C ASP A 116 10.56 -4.61 13.15
N GLU A 117 11.61 -5.39 13.42
CA GLU A 117 11.84 -6.02 14.72
C GLU A 117 12.10 -4.98 15.81
N ILE A 118 12.93 -3.96 15.52
CA ILE A 118 13.22 -2.86 16.46
C ILE A 118 11.95 -2.08 16.80
N ILE A 119 11.10 -1.80 15.81
CA ILE A 119 9.82 -1.12 16.04
C ILE A 119 8.92 -1.97 16.94
N LEU A 120 8.87 -3.28 16.71
CA LEU A 120 8.07 -4.20 17.51
C LEU A 120 8.54 -4.25 18.97
N GLU A 121 9.85 -4.24 19.22
CA GLU A 121 10.43 -4.15 20.57
C GLU A 121 10.06 -2.83 21.26
N GLU A 122 10.05 -1.70 20.55
CA GLU A 122 9.67 -0.42 21.13
C GLU A 122 8.16 -0.37 21.45
N VAL A 123 7.32 -0.94 20.59
CA VAL A 123 5.87 -1.10 20.85
C VAL A 123 5.64 -1.99 22.08
N GLU A 124 6.40 -3.08 22.21
CA GLU A 124 6.37 -3.98 23.37
C GLU A 124 6.70 -3.22 24.66
N ARG A 125 7.75 -2.38 24.62
CA ARG A 125 8.18 -1.56 25.75
C ARG A 125 7.12 -0.53 26.15
N ILE A 126 6.44 0.07 25.18
CA ILE A 126 5.39 1.08 25.42
C ILE A 126 4.13 0.43 25.99
N LEU A 127 3.71 -0.71 25.45
CA LEU A 127 2.46 -1.38 25.82
C LEU A 127 2.60 -2.31 27.04
N GLY A 128 3.82 -2.69 27.41
CA GLY A 128 4.09 -3.63 28.51
C GLY A 128 3.54 -5.04 28.25
N VAL A 129 3.32 -5.42 26.99
CA VAL A 129 2.81 -6.73 26.57
C VAL A 129 3.98 -7.60 26.17
N ASP A 130 3.99 -8.90 26.48
CA ASP A 130 5.04 -9.81 25.99
C ASP A 130 4.67 -10.37 24.60
N ALA A 131 5.40 -9.92 23.56
CA ALA A 131 5.22 -10.35 22.18
C ALA A 131 6.19 -11.48 21.76
N SER A 132 6.86 -12.15 22.70
CA SER A 132 7.93 -13.13 22.42
C SER A 132 7.53 -14.24 21.45
N ARG A 133 6.29 -14.73 21.51
CA ARG A 133 5.79 -15.75 20.58
C ARG A 133 5.71 -15.23 19.15
N ILE A 134 5.22 -14.00 18.97
CA ILE A 134 5.09 -13.35 17.66
C ILE A 134 6.48 -13.07 17.09
N LYS A 135 7.40 -12.53 17.91
CA LYS A 135 8.81 -12.32 17.53
C LYS A 135 9.49 -13.61 17.08
N SER A 136 9.31 -14.71 17.82
CA SER A 136 9.88 -16.02 17.47
C SER A 136 9.34 -16.55 16.14
N MET A 137 8.05 -16.35 15.84
CA MET A 137 7.48 -16.70 14.54
C MET A 137 8.05 -15.84 13.42
N LEU A 138 8.10 -14.52 13.61
CA LEU A 138 8.59 -13.56 12.60
C LEU A 138 10.08 -13.73 12.30
N ARG A 139 10.90 -14.06 13.31
CA ARG A 139 12.34 -14.36 13.13
C ARG A 139 12.63 -15.53 12.19
N ARG A 140 11.67 -16.44 11.97
CA ARG A 140 11.82 -17.54 10.98
C ARG A 140 11.68 -17.07 9.54
N PHE A 141 11.16 -15.85 9.36
CA PHE A 141 10.91 -15.21 8.07
C PHE A 141 11.77 -13.95 7.84
N LEU A 142 12.72 -13.66 8.76
CA LEU A 142 13.93 -12.88 8.49
C LEU A 142 14.91 -13.72 7.64
#